data_AF-A0A969WME1-F1
#
_entry.id   AF-A0A969WME1-F1
#
_cell.length_a   1.000
_cell.length_b   1.000
_cell.length_c   1.000
_cell.angle_alpha   90.00
_cell.angle_beta   90.00
_cell.angle_gamma   90.00
#
_symmetry.space_group_name_H-M   'P 1'
#
loop_
_entity.id
_entity.type
_entity.pdbx_description
1 polymer ?
#
loop_
_entity_poly.entity_id
_entity_poly.type
_entity_poly.pdbx_seq_one_letter_code
_entity_poly.pdbx_strand_id
1 'polypeptide(L)' 'MFIGLFLIIAVIAIIAYNSGWRPQGVTSQAAQAAAGKSPLDIAKERYARGELTKEEFEQIRNDLS' A
#
# COMPACT_ATOMS: atom_id res chain seq x y z
N MET A 1 -8.65 -37.52 8.30
CA MET A 1 -8.04 -36.68 7.24
C MET A 1 -7.87 -35.20 7.65
N PHE A 2 -8.41 -34.76 8.80
CA PHE A 2 -8.35 -33.35 9.25
C PHE A 2 -7.06 -32.94 9.98
N ILE A 3 -6.30 -33.91 10.52
CA ILE A 3 -5.03 -33.64 11.22
C ILE A 3 -4.01 -32.91 10.33
N GLY A 4 -3.95 -33.27 9.04
CA GLY A 4 -3.04 -32.62 8.09
C GLY A 4 -3.40 -31.16 7.82
N LEU A 5 -4.70 -30.83 7.76
CA LEU A 5 -5.18 -29.46 7.56
C LEU A 5 -4.81 -28.57 8.76
N PHE A 6 -4.96 -29.09 9.97
CA PHE A 6 -4.64 -28.38 11.20
C PHE A 6 -3.15 -28.04 11.30
N LEU A 7 -2.27 -28.97 10.87
CA LEU A 7 -0.82 -28.74 10.82
C LEU A 7 -0.44 -27.61 9.86
N ILE A 8 -1.08 -27.54 8.69
CA ILE A 8 -0.80 -26.49 7.69
C ILE A 8 -1.17 -25.10 8.26
N ILE A 9 -2.34 -24.98 8.90
CA ILE A 9 -2.78 -23.72 9.51
C ILE A 9 -1.83 -23.29 10.64
N ALA A 10 -1.39 -24.24 11.47
CA ALA A 10 -0.44 -23.98 12.56
C ALA A 10 0.92 -23.47 12.04
N VAL A 11 1.44 -24.04 10.96
CA VAL A 11 2.70 -23.60 10.33
C VAL A 11 2.58 -22.18 9.80
N ILE A 12 1.49 -21.85 9.11
CA ILE A 12 1.25 -20.49 8.60
C ILE A 12 1.17 -19.48 9.76
N ALA A 13 0.49 -19.83 10.85
CA ALA A 13 0.37 -18.96 12.03
C ALA A 13 1.73 -18.66 12.69
N ILE A 14 2.62 -19.66 12.79
CA ILE A 14 3.96 -19.50 13.35
C ILE A 14 4.82 -18.59 12.48
N ILE A 15 4.76 -18.77 11.15
CA ILE A 15 5.48 -17.93 10.19
C ILE A 15 4.97 -16.47 10.28
N ALA A 16 3.66 -16.26 10.33
CA ALA A 16 3.07 -14.93 10.47
C ALA A 16 3.50 -14.24 11.78
N TYR A 17 3.53 -14.99 12.89
CA TYR A 17 3.94 -14.50 14.20
C TYR A 17 5.41 -14.08 14.22
N ASN A 18 6.31 -14.91 13.69
CA ASN A 18 7.76 -14.63 13.69
C ASN A 18 8.19 -13.65 12.58
N SER A 19 7.48 -13.60 11.45
CA SER A 19 7.83 -12.71 10.34
C SER A 19 7.41 -11.26 10.60
N GLY A 20 6.86 -10.94 11.78
CA GLY A 20 6.42 -9.60 12.10
C GLY A 20 5.33 -9.13 11.14
N TRP A 21 4.49 -10.05 10.64
CA TRP A 21 3.26 -9.73 9.93
C TRP A 21 2.30 -9.08 10.92
N ARG A 22 2.60 -7.84 11.27
CA ARG A 22 1.58 -6.85 11.56
C ARG A 22 0.69 -6.88 10.32
N PRO A 23 -0.61 -7.18 10.45
CA PRO A 23 -1.52 -6.83 9.38
C PRO A 23 -1.39 -5.31 9.24
N GLN A 24 -0.62 -4.89 8.25
CA GLN A 24 -0.72 -3.55 7.71
C GLN A 24 -2.13 -3.56 7.16
N GLY A 25 -3.04 -3.08 8.01
CA GLY A 25 -4.45 -3.27 7.84
C GLY A 25 -4.81 -2.82 6.44
N VAL A 26 -5.89 -3.39 5.96
CA VAL A 26 -6.69 -2.87 4.84
C VAL A 26 -7.25 -1.45 5.15
N THR A 27 -6.63 -0.73 6.10
CA THR A 27 -6.91 0.59 6.66
C THR A 27 -5.59 1.35 6.93
N SER A 28 -4.47 1.04 6.24
CA SER A 28 -3.24 1.84 6.35
C SER A 28 -3.00 2.77 5.16
N GLN A 29 -3.74 2.63 4.06
CA GLN A 29 -3.65 3.56 2.92
C GLN A 29 -4.32 4.91 3.22
N ALA A 30 -5.32 4.94 4.12
CA ALA A 30 -5.99 6.18 4.52
C ALA A 30 -5.28 6.95 5.67
N ALA A 31 -4.52 6.26 6.53
CA ALA A 31 -3.83 6.89 7.67
C ALA A 31 -2.41 7.37 7.32
N GLN A 32 -1.69 6.72 6.39
CA GLN A 32 -0.44 7.28 5.82
C GLN A 32 -0.69 8.41 4.81
N ALA A 33 -1.90 8.50 4.25
CA ALA A 33 -2.33 9.60 3.38
C ALA A 33 -2.41 10.97 4.08
N ALA A 34 -2.35 11.03 5.41
CA ALA A 34 -2.38 12.30 6.16
C ALA A 34 -1.00 12.81 6.59
N ALA A 35 0.03 11.95 6.66
CA ALA A 35 1.33 12.31 7.23
C ALA A 35 2.51 12.23 6.24
N GLY A 36 2.29 11.72 5.02
CA GLY A 36 3.39 11.51 4.08
C GLY A 36 2.96 11.37 2.63
N LYS A 37 1.93 12.12 2.18
CA LYS A 37 1.68 12.22 0.74
C LYS A 37 2.89 12.90 0.11
N SER A 38 3.69 12.12 -0.61
CA SER A 38 4.75 12.69 -1.43
C SER A 38 4.08 13.65 -2.42
N PRO A 39 4.74 14.73 -2.84
CA PRO A 39 4.18 15.63 -3.85
C PRO A 39 3.75 14.89 -5.14
N LEU A 40 4.35 13.72 -5.41
CA LEU A 40 4.02 12.83 -6.52
C LEU A 40 2.67 12.13 -6.31
N ASP A 41 2.34 11.72 -5.09
CA ASP A 41 1.02 11.14 -4.75
C ASP A 41 -0.10 12.18 -4.91
N ILE A 42 0.16 13.43 -4.54
CA ILE A 42 -0.78 14.54 -4.74
C ILE A 42 -0.98 14.81 -6.24
N ALA A 43 0.09 14.78 -7.03
CA ALA A 43 0.01 14.94 -8.48
C ALA A 43 -0.81 13.80 -9.13
N LYS A 44 -0.61 12.56 -8.68
CA LYS A 44 -1.35 11.39 -9.17
C LYS A 44 -2.84 11.47 -8.84
N GLU A 45 -3.19 11.93 -7.64
CA GLU A 45 -4.59 12.13 -7.22
C GLU A 45 -5.29 13.18 -8.09
N ARG A 46 -4.62 14.29 -8.42
CA ARG A 46 -5.19 15.35 -9.28
C ARG A 46 -5.31 14.92 -10.74
N TYR A 47 -4.34 14.16 -11.26
CA TYR A 47 -4.45 13.55 -12.58
C TYR A 47 -5.63 12.58 -12.66
N ALA A 48 -5.84 11.75 -11.63
CA ALA A 48 -6.98 10.83 -11.57
C ALA A 48 -8.34 11.55 -11.48
N ARG A 49 -8.36 12.74 -10.87
CA ARG A 49 -9.55 13.62 -10.84
C ARG A 49 -9.77 14.38 -12.15
N GLY A 50 -8.81 14.35 -13.09
CA GLY A 50 -8.87 15.12 -14.33
C GLY A 50 -8.57 16.61 -14.16
N GLU A 51 -8.06 17.01 -12.99
CA GLU A 51 -7.64 18.40 -12.70
C GLU A 51 -6.27 18.72 -13.32
N LEU A 52 -5.55 17.69 -13.77
CA LEU A 52 -4.21 17.78 -14.33
C LEU A 52 -4.18 17.06 -15.67
N THR A 53 -3.61 17.70 -16.68
CA THR A 53 -3.33 17.04 -17.97
C THR A 53 -2.17 16.04 -17.83
N LYS A 54 -2.06 15.14 -18.80
CA LYS A 54 -0.99 14.13 -18.79
C LYS A 54 0.39 14.79 -18.87
N GLU A 55 0.49 15.88 -19.63
CA GLU A 55 1.71 16.68 -19.80
C GLU A 55 2.14 17.32 -18.49
N GLU A 56 1.21 17.91 -17.74
CA GLU A 56 1.46 18.51 -16.43
C GLU A 56 1.82 17.45 -15.37
N PHE A 57 1.18 16.28 -15.39
CA PHE A 57 1.53 15.17 -14.50
C PHE A 57 2.97 14.69 -14.72
N GLU A 58 3.36 14.50 -15.98
CA GLU A 58 4.69 14.04 -16.36
C GLU A 58 5.78 15.07 -16.00
N GLN A 59 5.52 16.38 -16.14
CA GLN A 59 6.44 17.42 -15.68
C GLN A 59 6.68 17.36 -14.17
N ILE A 60 5.61 17.29 -13.38
CA ILE A 60 5.70 17.22 -11.92
C ILE A 60 6.37 15.91 -11.48
N ARG A 61 6.07 14.79 -12.14
CA ARG A 61 6.72 13.50 -11.87
C ARG A 61 8.23 13.56 -12.13
N ASN A 62 8.66 14.21 -13.20
CA ASN A 62 10.08 14.34 -13.55
C ASN A 62 10.82 15.30 -12.63
N ASP A 63 10.16 16.36 -12.16
CA ASP A 63 10.72 17.34 -11.22
C ASP A 63 10.86 16.78 -9.79
N LEU A 64 10.01 15.83 -9.43
CA LEU A 64 9.99 15.17 -8.12
C LEU A 64 10.77 13.85 -8.06
N SER A 65 11.39 13.45 -9.16
CA SER A 65 12.19 12.21 -9.26
C SER A 65 13.56 12.33 -8.60
#